data_AF-A0A1R3L182-F1
#
_entry.id   AF-A0A1R3L182-F1
#
_cell.length_a   1.000
_cell.length_b   1.000
_cell.length_c   1.000
_cell.angle_alpha   90.00
_cell.angle_beta   90.00
_cell.angle_gamma   90.00
#
_symmetry.space_group_name_H-M   'P 1'
#
loop_
_entity.id
_entity.type
_entity.pdbx_description
1 polymer ?
#
loop_
_entity_poly.entity_id
_entity_poly.type
_entity_poly.pdbx_seq_one_letter_code
_entity_poly.pdbx_strand_id
1 'polypeptide(L)'
;MPYLQDGRPVDMVFNPLGVPSRMNVGQIFECSLGLAGSLLDRHYRIAPFDERYEQEASRKLVFSELYEAGKQTANPWVFEPEYPGKSRIFDGRTGDPFEQPVIIGKPYILKLIHQVDDKIHGRSSGHYALVTQQPLRGRSKQGGQRVGEMEVWALEGFGVAHILQEMLTYKSDHIRARQEVL
;
A
#
# COMPACT_ATOMS: atom_id res chain seq x y z
N MET A 1 0.56 14.52 -9.90
CA MET A 1 1.08 14.20 -8.54
C MET A 1 1.30 15.51 -7.81
N PRO A 2 1.19 15.55 -6.47
CA PRO A 2 1.65 16.69 -5.72
C PRO A 2 3.10 17.03 -6.07
N TYR A 3 3.46 18.30 -6.04
CA TYR A 3 4.82 18.75 -6.35
C TYR A 3 5.36 19.69 -5.28
N LEU A 4 6.68 19.71 -5.20
CA LEU A 4 7.48 20.49 -4.27
C LEU A 4 7.61 21.93 -4.75
N GLN A 5 8.09 22.81 -3.87
CA GLN A 5 8.27 24.24 -4.20
C GLN A 5 9.34 24.47 -5.28
N ASP A 6 10.23 23.50 -5.51
CA ASP A 6 11.21 23.50 -6.60
C ASP A 6 10.65 22.92 -7.92
N GLY A 7 9.35 22.60 -7.98
CA GLY A 7 8.68 22.07 -9.15
C GLY A 7 8.80 20.56 -9.34
N ARG A 8 9.58 19.84 -8.52
CA ARG A 8 9.71 18.38 -8.64
C ARG A 8 8.44 17.67 -8.15
N PRO A 9 7.85 16.76 -8.93
CA PRO A 9 6.74 15.94 -8.47
C PRO A 9 7.20 14.87 -7.48
N VAL A 10 6.30 14.43 -6.60
CA VAL A 10 6.55 13.28 -5.71
C VAL A 10 6.29 11.94 -6.41
N ASP A 11 7.06 10.92 -6.05
CA ASP A 11 6.95 9.57 -6.65
C ASP A 11 5.85 8.72 -5.99
N MET A 12 5.72 8.81 -4.66
CA MET A 12 4.79 7.98 -3.87
C MET A 12 4.08 8.83 -2.81
N VAL A 13 2.81 8.51 -2.53
CA VAL A 13 2.02 9.14 -1.46
C VAL A 13 1.58 8.06 -0.49
N PHE A 14 1.99 8.20 0.77
CA PHE A 14 1.60 7.29 1.86
C PHE A 14 0.44 7.86 2.66
N ASN A 15 -0.51 6.99 3.03
CA ASN A 15 -1.62 7.37 3.91
C ASN A 15 -1.13 7.44 5.37
N PRO A 16 -1.29 8.58 6.07
CA PRO A 16 -0.82 8.75 7.44
C PRO A 16 -1.53 7.84 8.45
N LEU A 17 -2.74 7.35 8.18
CA LEU A 17 -3.52 6.53 9.12
C LEU A 17 -2.84 5.19 9.47
N GLY A 18 -1.92 4.73 8.62
CA GLY A 18 -1.16 3.49 8.87
C GLY A 18 -0.12 3.60 9.98
N VAL A 19 0.31 4.81 10.36
CA VAL A 19 1.40 4.99 11.33
C VAL A 19 0.91 4.93 12.78
N PRO A 20 -0.14 5.67 13.19
CA PRO A 20 -0.61 5.64 14.57
C PRO A 20 -1.10 4.26 15.01
N SER A 21 -1.76 3.53 14.10
CA SER A 21 -2.31 2.20 14.38
C SER A 21 -1.25 1.11 14.53
N ARG A 22 -0.07 1.28 13.91
CA ARG A 22 1.02 0.27 13.90
C ARG A 22 2.21 0.66 14.76
N MET A 23 2.23 1.88 15.30
CA MET A 23 3.29 2.41 16.16
C MET A 23 4.70 2.35 15.53
N ASN A 24 4.79 2.43 14.21
CA ASN A 24 6.05 2.36 13.46
C ASN A 24 6.59 3.76 13.11
N VAL A 25 6.87 4.57 14.14
CA VAL A 25 7.34 5.97 14.01
C VAL A 25 8.69 6.07 13.31
N GLY A 26 9.53 5.02 13.39
CA GLY A 26 10.85 4.98 12.74
C GLY A 26 10.83 5.29 11.24
N GLN A 27 9.76 4.94 10.52
CA GLN A 27 9.62 5.25 9.09
C GLN A 27 9.58 6.76 8.81
N ILE A 28 9.06 7.56 9.77
CA ILE A 28 8.99 9.02 9.65
C ILE A 28 10.40 9.60 9.76
N PHE A 29 11.19 9.10 10.72
CA PHE A 29 12.59 9.51 10.90
C PHE A 29 13.46 9.09 9.73
N GLU A 30 13.32 7.87 9.23
CA GLU A 30 14.00 7.39 8.03
C GLU A 30 13.69 8.27 6.81
N CYS A 31 12.40 8.53 6.56
CA CYS A 31 11.96 9.34 5.44
C CYS A 31 12.59 10.75 5.48
N SER A 32 12.53 11.39 6.65
CA SER A 32 13.04 12.74 6.88
C SER A 32 14.56 12.82 6.77
N LEU A 33 15.27 11.85 7.37
CA LEU A 33 16.73 11.77 7.29
C LEU A 33 17.20 11.49 5.86
N GLY A 34 16.49 10.63 5.13
CA GLY A 34 16.78 10.33 3.73
C GLY A 34 16.64 11.57 2.84
N LEU A 35 15.72 12.49 3.17
CA LEU A 35 15.63 13.78 2.49
C LEU A 35 16.87 14.64 2.75
N ALA A 36 17.24 14.81 4.01
CA ALA A 36 18.42 15.60 4.40
C ALA A 36 19.69 15.03 3.74
N GLY A 37 19.87 13.72 3.78
CA GLY A 37 21.01 13.04 3.16
C GLY A 37 21.08 13.23 1.65
N SER A 38 19.94 13.22 0.97
CA SER A 38 19.93 13.48 -0.46
C SER A 38 20.21 14.93 -0.84
N LEU A 39 19.97 15.90 0.04
CA LEU A 39 20.24 17.31 -0.21
C LEU A 39 21.70 17.66 0.13
N LEU A 40 22.23 17.04 1.18
CA LEU A 40 23.60 17.23 1.66
C LEU A 40 24.62 16.30 0.99
N ASP A 41 24.17 15.40 0.12
CA ASP A 41 24.98 14.32 -0.50
C ASP A 41 25.68 13.44 0.57
N ARG A 42 24.92 13.04 1.60
CA ARG A 42 25.38 12.24 2.74
C ARG A 42 24.62 10.92 2.84
N HIS A 43 25.34 9.88 3.24
CA HIS A 43 24.78 8.59 3.63
C HIS A 43 24.93 8.39 5.14
N TYR A 44 23.82 8.03 5.80
CA TYR A 44 23.81 7.80 7.24
C TYR A 44 23.78 6.30 7.55
N ARG A 45 24.55 5.90 8.55
CA ARG A 45 24.47 4.58 9.18
C ARG A 45 24.07 4.77 10.63
N ILE A 46 22.84 4.36 10.96
CA ILE A 46 22.30 4.48 12.32
C ILE A 46 22.47 3.14 13.03
N ALA A 47 23.04 3.18 14.23
CA ALA A 47 23.10 1.99 15.09
C ALA A 47 21.73 1.75 15.72
N PRO A 48 21.26 0.49 15.83
CA PRO A 48 20.03 0.20 16.56
C PRO A 48 20.12 0.66 18.02
N PHE A 49 19.00 1.13 18.58
CA PHE A 49 18.86 1.56 19.98
C PHE A 49 19.75 2.76 20.38
N ASP A 50 19.76 3.81 19.55
CA ASP A 50 20.42 5.08 19.80
C ASP A 50 19.94 5.79 21.09
N GLU A 51 18.67 5.63 21.46
CA GLU A 51 18.08 6.20 22.68
C GLU A 51 18.75 5.71 23.98
N ARG A 52 19.57 4.65 23.94
CA ARG A 52 20.37 4.22 25.09
C ARG A 52 21.43 5.23 25.50
N TYR A 53 21.90 6.05 24.55
CA TYR A 53 22.97 7.01 24.78
C TYR A 53 22.42 8.41 25.05
N GLU A 54 21.33 8.78 24.38
CA GLU A 54 20.73 10.10 24.51
C GLU A 54 19.21 10.06 24.30
N GLN A 55 18.47 10.77 25.14
CA GLN A 55 17.02 10.89 25.00
C GLN A 55 16.64 11.67 23.73
N GLU A 56 15.70 11.12 22.96
CA GLU A 56 15.25 11.65 21.66
C GLU A 56 16.38 11.80 20.61
N ALA A 57 17.43 10.97 20.68
CA ALA A 57 18.60 11.01 19.78
C ALA A 57 18.21 11.09 18.29
N SER A 58 17.35 10.18 17.84
CA SER A 58 16.84 10.14 16.45
C SER A 58 16.20 11.47 16.03
N ARG A 59 15.36 12.06 16.89
CA ARG A 59 14.66 13.32 16.56
C ARG A 59 15.64 14.48 16.46
N LYS A 60 16.59 14.58 17.40
CA LYS A 60 17.62 15.62 17.41
C LYS A 60 18.48 15.54 16.15
N LEU A 61 18.95 14.35 15.80
CA LEU A 61 19.73 14.10 14.59
C LEU A 61 18.97 14.50 13.32
N VAL A 62 17.72 14.03 13.18
CA VAL A 62 16.90 14.34 11.99
C VAL A 62 16.68 15.84 11.85
N PHE A 63 16.32 16.53 12.92
CA PHE A 63 16.05 17.97 12.86
C PHE A 63 17.32 18.80 12.67
N SER A 64 18.45 18.40 13.24
CA SER A 64 19.73 19.09 13.00
C SER A 64 20.17 18.97 11.54
N GLU A 65 20.07 17.78 10.95
CA GLU A 65 20.46 17.55 9.55
C GLU A 65 19.49 18.24 8.58
N LEU A 66 18.18 18.23 8.85
CA LEU A 66 17.21 18.98 8.04
C LEU A 66 17.47 20.49 8.10
N TYR A 67 17.81 21.01 9.29
CA TYR A 67 18.15 22.41 9.46
C TYR A 67 19.45 22.77 8.73
N GLU A 68 20.47 21.91 8.78
CA GLU A 68 21.71 22.07 8.03
C GLU A 68 21.44 22.03 6.51
N ALA A 69 20.61 21.10 6.05
CA ALA A 69 20.19 20.98 4.66
C ALA A 69 19.46 22.24 4.17
N GLY A 70 18.55 22.80 4.99
CA GLY A 70 17.86 24.04 4.67
C GLY A 70 18.78 25.27 4.60
N LYS A 71 19.91 25.26 5.33
CA LYS A 71 20.92 26.33 5.26
C LYS A 71 21.86 26.21 4.06
N GLN A 72 22.32 25.00 3.76
CA GLN A 72 23.33 24.77 2.71
C GLN A 72 22.70 24.71 1.32
N THR A 73 21.44 24.32 1.21
CA THR A 73 20.75 24.17 -0.07
C THR A 73 19.97 25.44 -0.41
N ALA A 74 19.79 25.72 -1.70
CA ALA A 74 18.87 26.77 -2.21
C ALA A 74 17.37 26.48 -1.94
N ASN A 75 17.05 25.50 -1.09
CA ASN A 75 15.71 25.00 -0.79
C ASN A 75 15.35 25.31 0.68
N PRO A 76 14.98 26.56 1.02
CA PRO A 76 14.64 26.94 2.40
C PRO A 76 13.40 26.22 2.93
N TRP A 77 12.57 25.70 2.04
CA TRP A 77 11.33 24.98 2.35
C TRP A 77 11.53 23.62 3.03
N VAL A 78 12.76 23.10 3.04
CA VAL A 78 13.10 21.81 3.67
C VAL A 78 12.93 21.86 5.19
N PHE A 79 13.07 23.05 5.80
CA PHE A 79 12.90 23.23 7.22
C PHE A 79 12.11 24.52 7.52
N GLU A 80 10.81 24.38 7.73
CA GLU A 80 9.95 25.47 8.18
C GLU A 80 9.94 25.53 9.72
N PRO A 81 10.34 26.67 10.35
CA PRO A 81 10.39 26.77 11.82
C PRO A 81 9.05 26.54 12.52
N GLU A 82 7.94 26.89 11.85
CA GLU A 82 6.58 26.67 12.35
C GLU A 82 6.21 25.18 12.38
N TYR A 83 6.77 24.38 11.46
CA TYR A 83 6.44 22.98 11.27
C TYR A 83 7.70 22.15 10.96
N PRO A 84 8.54 21.84 11.97
CA PRO A 84 9.80 21.13 11.75
C PRO A 84 9.56 19.75 11.12
N GLY A 85 10.23 19.50 9.98
CA GLY A 85 10.13 18.25 9.23
C GLY A 85 8.90 18.15 8.30
N LYS A 86 8.13 19.23 8.16
CA LYS A 86 7.05 19.33 7.18
C LYS A 86 7.31 20.49 6.25
N SER A 87 6.81 20.37 5.02
CA SER A 87 6.94 21.41 4.00
C SER A 87 5.61 21.61 3.30
N ARG A 88 5.39 22.83 2.80
CA ARG A 88 4.25 23.09 1.93
C ARG A 88 4.46 22.45 0.56
N ILE A 89 3.41 21.77 0.08
CA ILE A 89 3.32 21.16 -1.25
C ILE A 89 2.15 21.77 -2.01
N PHE A 90 2.15 21.58 -3.33
CA PHE A 90 1.11 22.06 -4.22
C PHE A 90 0.38 20.90 -4.90
N ASP A 91 -0.93 21.06 -5.13
CA ASP A 91 -1.69 20.09 -5.91
C ASP A 91 -1.28 20.19 -7.39
N GLY A 92 -0.81 19.08 -7.96
CA GLY A 92 -0.48 19.01 -9.38
C GLY A 92 -1.66 19.13 -10.34
N ARG A 93 -2.91 19.15 -9.84
CA ARG A 93 -4.11 19.35 -10.67
C ARG A 93 -4.55 20.80 -10.71
N THR A 94 -4.58 21.50 -9.57
CA THR A 94 -5.07 22.88 -9.49
C THR A 94 -3.96 23.91 -9.39
N GLY A 95 -2.78 23.52 -8.88
CA GLY A 95 -1.68 24.43 -8.56
C GLY A 95 -1.78 25.08 -7.17
N ASP A 96 -2.88 24.84 -6.45
CA ASP A 96 -3.08 25.44 -5.12
C ASP A 96 -2.21 24.75 -4.06
N PRO A 97 -1.74 25.50 -3.04
CA PRO A 97 -1.06 24.90 -1.91
C PRO A 97 -2.04 24.07 -1.07
N PHE A 98 -1.54 22.97 -0.50
CA PHE A 98 -2.31 22.21 0.49
C PHE A 98 -2.56 23.04 1.76
N GLU A 99 -3.72 22.86 2.39
CA GLU A 99 -4.10 23.59 3.61
C GLU A 99 -3.16 23.31 4.79
N GLN A 100 -2.63 22.10 4.88
CA GLN A 100 -1.68 21.69 5.93
C GLN A 100 -0.35 21.27 5.31
N PRO A 101 0.78 21.61 5.96
CA PRO A 101 2.09 21.16 5.52
C PRO A 101 2.24 19.65 5.73
N VAL A 102 2.96 19.01 4.82
CA VAL A 102 3.06 17.54 4.73
C VAL A 102 4.50 17.10 4.95
N ILE A 103 4.68 15.92 5.55
CA ILE A 103 6.00 15.30 5.66
C ILE A 103 6.43 14.80 4.28
N ILE A 104 7.62 15.22 3.88
CA ILE A 104 8.24 14.83 2.61
C ILE A 104 9.56 14.20 2.94
N GLY A 105 9.92 13.16 2.20
CA GLY A 105 11.29 12.70 2.23
C GLY A 105 11.55 11.52 1.32
N LYS A 106 12.62 10.79 1.62
CA LYS A 106 13.12 9.70 0.79
C LYS A 106 13.24 8.41 1.61
N PRO A 107 12.15 7.66 1.77
CA PRO A 107 12.19 6.36 2.42
C PRO A 107 12.76 5.29 1.48
N TYR A 108 13.29 4.21 2.04
CA TYR A 108 13.71 3.04 1.27
C TYR A 108 12.56 2.02 1.15
N ILE A 109 12.05 1.83 -0.07
CA ILE A 109 10.89 0.98 -0.35
C ILE A 109 11.27 -0.18 -1.27
N LEU A 110 10.95 -1.40 -0.84
CA LEU A 110 11.21 -2.64 -1.58
C LEU A 110 9.98 -3.12 -2.34
N LYS A 111 10.18 -3.63 -3.56
CA LYS A 111 9.16 -4.38 -4.31
C LYS A 111 9.11 -5.82 -3.80
N LEU A 112 7.93 -6.26 -3.36
CA LEU A 112 7.70 -7.65 -2.93
C LEU A 112 7.39 -8.58 -4.12
N ILE A 113 7.63 -9.88 -3.93
CA ILE A 113 7.47 -10.91 -4.97
C ILE A 113 6.02 -11.16 -5.39
N HIS A 114 5.06 -10.83 -4.54
CA HIS A 114 3.65 -11.19 -4.75
C HIS A 114 2.94 -10.18 -5.65
N GLN A 115 3.01 -10.39 -6.96
CA GLN A 115 2.40 -9.51 -7.97
C GLN A 115 0.97 -9.94 -8.32
N VAL A 116 0.17 -8.99 -8.81
CA VAL A 116 -1.23 -9.20 -9.20
C VAL A 116 -1.33 -10.10 -10.43
N ASP A 117 -0.39 -9.97 -11.37
CA ASP A 117 -0.29 -10.82 -12.57
C ASP A 117 -0.22 -12.30 -12.20
N ASP A 118 0.49 -12.61 -11.12
CA ASP A 118 0.62 -13.96 -10.56
C ASP A 118 -0.55 -14.34 -9.64
N LYS A 119 -1.65 -13.60 -9.62
CA LYS A 119 -2.78 -13.83 -8.69
C LYS A 119 -4.15 -13.74 -9.36
N ILE A 120 -4.31 -12.91 -10.38
CA ILE A 120 -5.56 -12.83 -11.14
C ILE A 120 -5.85 -14.19 -11.77
N HIS A 121 -7.07 -14.67 -11.55
CA HIS A 121 -7.57 -15.90 -12.11
C HIS A 121 -9.05 -15.75 -12.42
N GLY A 122 -9.44 -16.10 -13.64
CA GLY A 122 -10.82 -16.13 -14.10
C GLY A 122 -11.10 -17.46 -14.77
N ARG A 123 -12.33 -17.96 -14.61
CA ARG A 123 -12.80 -19.20 -15.21
C ARG A 123 -14.21 -18.99 -15.75
N SER A 124 -14.44 -19.38 -17.01
CA SER A 124 -15.77 -19.59 -17.57
C SER A 124 -16.19 -21.06 -17.43
N SER A 125 -15.65 -21.92 -18.30
CA SER A 125 -15.76 -23.38 -18.23
C SER A 125 -14.36 -24.01 -18.11
N GLY A 126 -14.29 -25.32 -17.82
CA GLY A 126 -13.00 -25.98 -17.66
C GLY A 126 -13.13 -27.42 -17.19
N HIS A 127 -12.05 -28.00 -16.69
CA HIS A 127 -12.02 -29.38 -16.24
C HIS A 127 -12.79 -29.59 -14.93
N TYR A 128 -13.30 -30.81 -14.76
CA TYR A 128 -14.07 -31.26 -13.61
C TYR A 128 -13.42 -32.51 -12.99
N ALA A 129 -13.65 -32.72 -11.70
CA ALA A 129 -13.21 -33.92 -11.00
C ALA A 129 -14.04 -35.14 -11.45
N LEU A 130 -13.38 -36.28 -11.63
CA LEU A 130 -14.04 -37.51 -12.11
C LEU A 130 -15.13 -38.00 -11.15
N VAL A 131 -14.90 -37.92 -9.84
CA VAL A 131 -15.80 -38.47 -8.83
C VAL A 131 -16.90 -37.48 -8.48
N THR A 132 -16.54 -36.27 -8.05
CA THR A 132 -17.51 -35.28 -7.55
C THR A 132 -18.17 -34.47 -8.65
N GLN A 133 -17.64 -34.51 -9.88
CA GLN A 133 -18.14 -33.73 -11.03
C GLN A 133 -18.12 -32.21 -10.82
N GLN A 134 -17.41 -31.75 -9.78
CA GLN A 134 -17.19 -30.35 -9.43
C GLN A 134 -15.98 -29.77 -10.17
N PRO A 135 -15.94 -28.44 -10.40
CA PRO A 135 -14.78 -27.74 -10.91
C PRO A 135 -13.48 -28.14 -10.20
N LEU A 136 -12.39 -28.38 -10.94
CA LEU A 136 -11.09 -28.65 -10.32
C LEU A 136 -10.64 -27.48 -9.42
N ARG A 137 -9.72 -27.76 -8.48
CA ARG A 137 -9.12 -26.74 -7.62
C ARG A 137 -7.81 -26.20 -8.22
N GLY A 138 -7.57 -24.91 -8.00
CA GLY A 138 -6.28 -24.26 -8.20
C GLY A 138 -6.10 -23.62 -9.58
N ARG A 139 -5.37 -22.50 -9.62
CA ARG A 139 -5.16 -21.71 -10.85
C ARG A 139 -4.49 -22.51 -11.95
N SER A 140 -3.47 -23.31 -11.63
CA SER A 140 -2.72 -24.10 -12.62
C SER A 140 -3.60 -25.09 -13.41
N LYS A 141 -4.77 -25.45 -12.88
CA LYS A 141 -5.74 -26.34 -13.50
C LYS A 141 -6.96 -25.61 -14.05
N GLN A 142 -6.90 -24.27 -14.15
CA GLN A 142 -8.05 -23.42 -14.45
C GLN A 142 -9.25 -23.74 -13.54
N GLY A 143 -8.95 -23.90 -12.25
CA GLY A 143 -9.91 -24.35 -11.25
C GLY A 143 -11.02 -23.33 -10.96
N GLY A 144 -12.13 -23.81 -10.40
CA GLY A 144 -13.20 -22.95 -9.90
C GLY A 144 -12.84 -22.34 -8.55
N GLN A 145 -13.51 -21.24 -8.21
CA GLN A 145 -13.47 -20.68 -6.85
C GLN A 145 -14.36 -21.53 -5.94
N ARG A 146 -13.90 -21.78 -4.70
CA ARG A 146 -14.71 -22.48 -3.71
C ARG A 146 -15.79 -21.55 -3.18
N VAL A 147 -17.04 -21.98 -3.27
CA VAL A 147 -18.16 -21.45 -2.48
C VAL A 147 -18.31 -22.39 -1.29
N GLY A 148 -17.91 -21.92 -0.11
CA GLY A 148 -17.99 -22.68 1.14
C GLY A 148 -19.30 -22.43 1.89
N GLU A 149 -19.41 -23.04 3.08
CA GLU A 149 -20.60 -22.93 3.93
C GLU A 149 -20.86 -21.48 4.36
N MET A 150 -19.81 -20.71 4.65
CA MET A 150 -19.95 -19.30 5.03
C MET A 150 -20.51 -18.44 3.88
N GLU A 151 -20.09 -18.71 2.65
CA GLU A 151 -20.64 -18.01 1.48
C GLU A 151 -22.08 -18.44 1.19
N VAL A 152 -22.43 -19.71 1.43
CA VAL A 152 -23.83 -20.19 1.34
C VAL A 152 -24.71 -19.46 2.35
N TRP A 153 -24.30 -19.39 3.62
CA TRP A 153 -25.05 -18.64 4.64
C TRP A 153 -25.21 -17.17 4.31
N ALA A 154 -24.21 -16.56 3.68
CA ALA A 154 -24.34 -15.18 3.19
C ALA A 154 -25.45 -15.06 2.15
N LEU A 155 -25.52 -15.96 1.16
CA LEU A 155 -26.57 -15.97 0.14
C LEU A 155 -27.96 -16.26 0.73
N GLU A 156 -28.04 -17.16 1.69
CA GLU A 156 -29.28 -17.45 2.44
C GLU A 156 -29.75 -16.22 3.22
N GLY A 157 -28.84 -15.51 3.90
CA GLY A 157 -29.14 -14.29 4.65
C GLY A 157 -29.65 -13.15 3.77
N PHE A 158 -29.19 -13.07 2.51
CA PHE A 158 -29.73 -12.13 1.53
C PHE A 158 -31.05 -12.60 0.87
N GLY A 159 -31.47 -13.85 1.08
CA GLY A 159 -32.68 -14.41 0.48
C GLY A 159 -32.57 -14.67 -1.04
N VAL A 160 -31.35 -14.79 -1.58
CA VAL A 160 -31.13 -14.97 -3.03
C VAL A 160 -31.16 -16.44 -3.45
N ALA A 161 -32.35 -17.06 -3.32
CA ALA A 161 -32.55 -18.49 -3.54
C ALA A 161 -32.09 -18.97 -4.94
N HIS A 162 -32.36 -18.22 -6.00
CA HIS A 162 -31.96 -18.61 -7.37
C HIS A 162 -30.45 -18.53 -7.60
N ILE A 163 -29.76 -17.55 -7.00
CA ILE A 163 -28.30 -17.44 -7.09
C ILE A 163 -27.63 -18.57 -6.30
N LEU A 164 -28.19 -18.91 -5.13
CA LEU A 164 -27.71 -20.04 -4.37
C LEU A 164 -27.90 -21.36 -5.13
N GLN A 165 -29.10 -21.57 -5.69
CA GLN A 165 -29.39 -22.74 -6.52
C GLN A 165 -28.42 -22.82 -7.72
N GLU A 166 -28.15 -21.69 -8.38
CA GLU A 166 -27.20 -21.59 -9.48
C GLU A 166 -25.79 -22.06 -9.09
N MET A 167 -25.27 -21.56 -7.96
CA MET A 167 -23.94 -21.90 -7.47
C MET A 167 -23.83 -23.38 -7.10
N LEU A 168 -24.89 -23.95 -6.51
CA LEU A 168 -24.93 -25.35 -6.08
C LEU A 168 -25.20 -26.34 -7.22
N THR A 169 -25.81 -25.90 -8.33
CA THR A 169 -26.23 -26.81 -9.41
C THR A 169 -25.40 -26.61 -10.68
N TYR A 170 -25.88 -25.79 -11.62
CA TYR A 170 -25.33 -25.74 -12.98
C TYR A 170 -23.94 -25.10 -13.07
N LYS A 171 -23.50 -24.32 -12.07
CA LYS A 171 -22.10 -23.86 -11.95
C LYS A 171 -21.18 -24.86 -11.25
N SER A 172 -21.72 -25.92 -10.64
CA SER A 172 -20.98 -26.94 -9.89
C SER A 172 -21.10 -28.32 -10.53
N ASP A 173 -21.89 -29.23 -9.95
CA ASP A 173 -21.89 -30.67 -10.22
C ASP A 173 -23.12 -31.17 -11.00
N HIS A 174 -24.12 -30.33 -11.23
CA HIS A 174 -25.31 -30.74 -11.97
C HIS A 174 -25.07 -30.79 -13.49
N ILE A 175 -24.57 -31.93 -13.97
CA ILE A 175 -24.12 -32.13 -15.36
C ILE A 175 -25.17 -31.76 -16.41
N ARG A 176 -26.42 -32.21 -16.26
CA ARG A 176 -27.48 -31.99 -17.27
C ARG A 176 -27.81 -30.51 -17.44
N ALA A 177 -28.21 -29.85 -16.35
CA ALA A 177 -28.46 -28.41 -16.33
C ALA A 177 -27.26 -27.58 -16.83
N ARG A 178 -26.03 -28.00 -16.53
CA ARG A 178 -24.84 -27.33 -17.05
C ARG A 178 -24.71 -27.46 -18.57
N GLN A 179 -25.04 -28.62 -19.15
CA GLN A 179 -25.03 -28.83 -20.60
C GLN A 179 -26.15 -28.06 -21.32
N GLU A 180 -27.27 -27.79 -20.64
CA GLU A 180 -28.37 -27.00 -21.20
C GLU A 180 -28.05 -25.50 -21.24
N VAL A 181 -27.16 -25.02 -20.35
CA VAL A 181 -26.77 -23.60 -20.22
C VAL A 181 -25.54 -23.24 -21.07
N LEU A 182 -24.70 -24.23 -21.43
CA LEU A 182 -23.50 -24.06 -22.26
C LEU A 182 -23.82 -24.15 -23.76
#